data_AF-A0A2E5WG11-F1
#
_entry.id   AF-A0A2E5WG11-F1
#
_cell.length_a   1.000
_cell.length_b   1.000
_cell.length_c   1.000
_cell.angle_alpha   90.00
_cell.angle_beta   90.00
_cell.angle_gamma   90.00
#
_symmetry.space_group_name_H-M   'P 1'
#
loop_
_entity.id
_entity.type
_entity.pdbx_description
1 polymer ?
#
loop_
_entity_poly.entity_id
_entity_poly.type
_entity_poly.pdbx_seq_one_letter_code
_entity_poly.pdbx_strand_id
1 'polypeptide(L)'
;MPYEQNHHGDLDALYVSYFRRKAPTERAFQRCNLRKSHGFHLVAQGADPLPGIADVHEPYAMTLVKSGPHVHFGIRNLTVFSWKDPGTEFGPILTRGRIGFRQMAPLIAEYANLRIEAIEPLS
;
A
#
# COMPACT_ATOMS: atom_id res chain seq x y z
N MET A 1 17.46 -7.97 -13.51
CA MET A 1 17.08 -6.69 -14.17
C MET A 1 16.51 -5.76 -13.11
N PRO A 2 17.17 -4.63 -12.81
CA PRO A 2 17.65 -4.32 -11.47
C PRO A 2 16.53 -3.81 -10.54
N TYR A 3 16.40 -4.51 -9.41
CA TYR A 3 15.35 -4.37 -8.41
C TYR A 3 15.74 -3.41 -7.27
N GLU A 4 16.89 -2.74 -7.38
CA GLU A 4 17.54 -2.09 -6.23
C GLU A 4 17.15 -0.62 -6.02
N GLN A 5 16.63 0.07 -7.04
CA GLN A 5 16.49 1.53 -6.99
C GLN A 5 15.24 2.06 -6.28
N ASN A 6 14.29 1.20 -5.85
CA ASN A 6 13.08 1.66 -5.15
C ASN A 6 13.10 1.43 -3.63
N HIS A 7 14.12 0.73 -3.12
CA HIS A 7 14.28 0.50 -1.68
C HIS A 7 15.48 1.26 -1.11
N HIS A 8 16.42 1.64 -1.97
CA HIS A 8 17.60 2.46 -1.64
C HIS A 8 17.69 3.71 -2.54
N GLY A 9 16.55 4.25 -2.98
CA GLY A 9 16.51 5.57 -3.63
C GLY A 9 16.48 6.69 -2.59
N ASP A 10 16.88 7.90 -2.99
CA ASP A 10 16.86 9.13 -2.18
C ASP A 10 15.44 9.64 -1.82
N LEU A 11 14.42 8.81 -1.95
CA LEU A 11 13.02 9.21 -1.80
C LEU A 11 12.38 8.56 -0.58
N ASP A 12 11.94 9.40 0.35
CA ASP A 12 11.06 9.02 1.44
C ASP A 12 9.63 8.85 0.94
N ALA A 13 9.05 7.68 1.21
CA ALA A 13 7.70 7.36 0.75
C ALA A 13 7.05 6.28 1.62
N LEU A 14 5.72 6.24 1.55
CA LEU A 14 4.92 5.14 2.05
C LEU A 14 4.51 4.24 0.88
N TYR A 15 4.75 2.93 1.02
CA TYR A 15 4.45 1.93 0.02
C TYR A 15 3.38 0.98 0.53
N VAL A 16 2.18 1.06 -0.06
CA VAL A 16 1.14 0.06 0.13
C VAL A 16 1.29 -0.99 -0.98
N SER A 17 1.47 -2.23 -0.58
CA SER A 17 1.50 -3.38 -1.49
C SER A 17 0.26 -4.23 -1.27
N TYR A 18 -0.46 -4.51 -2.36
CA TYR A 18 -1.67 -5.35 -2.42
C TYR A 18 -1.54 -6.28 -3.63
N PHE A 19 -2.37 -7.34 -3.68
CA PHE A 19 -2.29 -8.38 -4.71
C PHE A 19 -0.87 -8.96 -4.86
N ARG A 20 -0.25 -9.29 -3.72
CA ARG A 20 1.13 -9.82 -3.67
C ARG A 20 1.14 -11.28 -4.10
N ARG A 21 1.22 -11.54 -5.40
CA ARG A 21 1.12 -12.89 -5.99
C ARG A 21 2.32 -13.31 -6.83
N LYS A 22 3.46 -12.61 -6.74
CA LYS A 22 4.62 -12.87 -7.60
C LYS A 22 5.37 -14.14 -7.17
N ALA A 23 5.74 -14.26 -5.91
CA ALA A 23 6.46 -15.43 -5.41
C ALA A 23 5.50 -16.50 -4.85
N PRO A 24 5.86 -17.80 -4.90
CA PRO A 24 5.06 -18.87 -4.31
C PRO A 24 4.70 -18.64 -2.83
N THR A 25 5.66 -18.12 -2.05
CA THR A 25 5.46 -17.80 -0.63
C THR A 25 4.45 -16.68 -0.40
N GLU A 26 4.37 -15.70 -1.32
CA GLU A 26 3.37 -14.63 -1.24
C GLU A 26 1.97 -15.16 -1.60
N ARG A 27 1.87 -16.05 -2.58
CA ARG A 27 0.60 -16.69 -2.96
C ARG A 27 0.07 -17.63 -1.87
N ALA A 28 0.97 -18.31 -1.17
CA ALA A 28 0.63 -19.24 -0.09
C ALA A 28 0.04 -18.53 1.14
N PHE A 29 0.42 -17.27 1.40
CA PHE A 29 -0.13 -16.50 2.51
C PHE A 29 -0.31 -15.02 2.15
N GLN A 30 -1.52 -14.72 1.66
CA GLN A 30 -1.88 -13.50 0.95
C GLN A 30 -2.09 -12.34 1.94
N ARG A 31 -1.29 -11.30 1.76
CA ARG A 31 -1.25 -10.14 2.66
C ARG A 31 -1.03 -8.85 1.90
N CYS A 32 -1.60 -7.77 2.42
CA CYS A 32 -1.19 -6.42 2.09
C CYS A 32 -0.17 -5.93 3.12
N ASN A 33 0.83 -5.17 2.67
CA ASN A 33 1.84 -4.59 3.55
C ASN A 33 1.93 -3.08 3.34
N LEU A 34 2.09 -2.34 4.43
CA LEU A 34 2.53 -0.96 4.43
C LEU A 34 4.01 -0.90 4.82
N ARG A 35 4.80 -0.20 4.00
CA ARG A 35 6.21 0.07 4.30
C ARG A 35 6.52 1.55 4.27
N LYS A 36 7.47 1.98 5.10
CA LYS A 36 8.02 3.34 5.11
C LYS A 36 9.48 3.31 4.66
N SER A 37 9.83 4.23 3.77
CA SER A 37 11.20 4.56 3.39
C SER A 37 11.61 5.94 3.93
N HIS A 38 12.90 6.23 4.07
CA HIS A 38 14.07 5.37 3.78
C HIS A 38 14.15 4.10 4.67
N GLY A 39 14.78 3.02 4.17
CA GLY A 39 15.01 1.77 4.94
C GLY A 39 14.02 0.62 4.76
N PHE A 40 12.94 0.82 3.99
CA PHE A 40 11.96 -0.22 3.63
C PHE A 40 11.29 -0.95 4.82
N HIS A 41 11.08 -0.20 5.91
CA HIS A 41 10.53 -0.69 7.17
C HIS A 41 9.10 -1.21 7.00
N LEU A 42 8.81 -2.44 7.45
CA LEU A 42 7.45 -2.98 7.49
C LEU A 42 6.74 -2.42 8.72
N VAL A 43 5.75 -1.55 8.52
CA VAL A 43 5.11 -0.82 9.62
C VAL A 43 3.66 -1.26 9.89
N ALA A 44 3.00 -1.87 8.90
CA ALA A 44 1.72 -2.54 9.10
C ALA A 44 1.48 -3.63 8.04
N GLN A 45 0.57 -4.55 8.38
CA GLN A 45 0.21 -5.70 7.56
C GLN A 45 -1.25 -6.08 7.82
N GLY A 46 -1.93 -6.59 6.79
CA GLY A 46 -3.26 -7.19 6.89
C GLY A 46 -3.47 -8.30 5.87
N ALA A 47 -4.50 -9.13 6.06
CA ALA A 47 -4.89 -10.13 5.07
C ALA A 47 -5.37 -9.44 3.78
N ASP A 48 -4.99 -10.00 2.62
CA ASP A 48 -5.42 -9.49 1.32
C ASP A 48 -6.72 -10.19 0.88
N PRO A 49 -7.88 -9.49 0.86
CA PRO A 49 -9.15 -10.09 0.49
C PRO A 49 -9.32 -10.31 -1.03
N LEU A 50 -8.39 -9.84 -1.86
CA LEU A 50 -8.51 -9.99 -3.31
C LEU A 50 -8.36 -11.47 -3.71
N PRO A 51 -9.27 -12.04 -4.51
CA PRO A 51 -9.21 -13.44 -4.85
C PRO A 51 -8.13 -13.73 -5.92
N GLY A 52 -8.09 -14.96 -6.42
CA GLY A 52 -7.39 -15.27 -7.67
C GLY A 52 -8.12 -14.64 -8.87
N ILE A 53 -7.40 -14.45 -9.98
CA ILE A 53 -7.92 -13.79 -11.20
C ILE A 53 -9.19 -14.50 -11.73
N ALA A 54 -9.26 -15.83 -11.62
CA ALA A 54 -10.41 -16.61 -12.09
C ALA A 54 -11.73 -16.26 -11.37
N ASP A 55 -11.65 -15.71 -10.15
CA ASP A 55 -12.81 -15.38 -9.32
C ASP A 55 -13.01 -13.86 -9.18
N VAL A 56 -12.32 -13.05 -10.01
CA VAL A 56 -12.54 -11.60 -10.09
C VAL A 56 -13.73 -11.35 -11.02
N HIS A 57 -14.82 -10.84 -10.46
CA HIS A 57 -16.05 -10.53 -11.22
C HIS A 57 -16.27 -9.04 -11.47
N GLU A 58 -15.65 -8.18 -10.67
CA GLU A 58 -15.83 -6.72 -10.72
C GLU A 58 -14.58 -5.99 -10.17
N PRO A 59 -14.38 -4.70 -10.51
CA PRO A 59 -13.35 -3.88 -9.90
C PRO A 59 -13.52 -3.80 -8.37
N TYR A 60 -12.40 -3.81 -7.64
CA TYR A 60 -12.41 -3.67 -6.19
C TYR A 60 -12.14 -2.21 -5.81
N ALA A 61 -13.09 -1.59 -5.09
CA ALA A 61 -12.90 -0.24 -4.56
C ALA A 61 -11.77 -0.24 -3.53
N MET A 62 -10.74 0.57 -3.78
CA MET A 62 -9.60 0.74 -2.88
C MET A 62 -9.70 2.09 -2.18
N THR A 63 -9.56 2.11 -0.86
CA THR A 63 -9.55 3.34 -0.08
C THR A 63 -8.24 3.44 0.70
N LEU A 64 -7.53 4.56 0.51
CA LEU A 64 -6.34 4.91 1.29
C LEU A 64 -6.57 6.25 1.95
N VAL A 65 -6.56 6.27 3.28
CA VAL A 65 -6.61 7.49 4.09
C VAL A 65 -5.23 7.80 4.61
N LYS A 66 -4.77 9.04 4.38
CA LYS A 66 -3.53 9.58 4.94
C LYS A 66 -3.82 10.92 5.62
N SER A 67 -3.78 10.95 6.95
CA SER A 67 -4.04 12.15 7.77
C SER A 67 -3.00 12.27 8.88
N GLY A 68 -2.09 13.25 8.79
CA GLY A 68 -1.02 13.39 9.79
C GLY A 68 -0.22 12.08 9.96
N PRO A 69 -0.08 11.52 11.17
CA PRO A 69 0.58 10.22 11.36
C PRO A 69 -0.26 9.01 10.94
N HIS A 70 -1.55 9.19 10.65
CA HIS A 70 -2.48 8.09 10.43
C HIS A 70 -2.49 7.62 8.96
N VAL A 71 -2.43 6.30 8.79
CA VAL A 71 -2.60 5.60 7.52
C VAL A 71 -3.63 4.50 7.69
N HIS A 72 -4.68 4.53 6.88
CA HIS A 72 -5.67 3.44 6.83
C HIS A 72 -5.81 2.96 5.39
N PHE A 73 -5.80 1.65 5.21
CA PHE A 73 -6.02 1.03 3.91
C PHE A 73 -7.17 0.04 4.00
N GLY A 74 -8.11 0.16 3.06
CA GLY A 74 -9.27 -0.70 2.97
C GLY A 74 -9.55 -1.11 1.53
N ILE A 75 -10.19 -2.27 1.40
CA ILE A 75 -10.66 -2.81 0.12
C ILE A 75 -12.16 -3.10 0.30
N ARG A 76 -12.98 -2.48 -0.53
CA ARG A 76 -14.44 -2.39 -0.37
C ARG A 76 -14.80 -1.81 1.00
N ASN A 77 -15.51 -2.56 1.83
CA ASN A 77 -15.92 -2.21 3.19
C ASN A 77 -15.04 -2.86 4.27
N LEU A 78 -13.94 -3.53 3.89
CA LEU A 78 -13.03 -4.18 4.83
C LEU A 78 -11.78 -3.32 5.06
N THR A 79 -11.55 -2.92 6.30
CA THR A 79 -10.27 -2.36 6.73
C THR A 79 -9.22 -3.46 6.72
N VAL A 80 -8.18 -3.30 5.90
CA VAL A 80 -7.09 -4.26 5.79
C VAL A 80 -6.03 -3.99 6.86
N PHE A 81 -5.62 -2.73 7.03
CA PHE A 81 -4.75 -2.32 8.13
C PHE A 81 -4.96 -0.86 8.50
N SER A 82 -4.54 -0.53 9.72
CA SER A 82 -4.46 0.83 10.26
C SER A 82 -3.11 1.00 10.94
N TRP A 83 -2.48 2.16 10.74
CA TRP A 83 -1.19 2.47 11.34
C TRP A 83 -1.10 3.93 11.76
N LYS A 84 -0.45 4.18 12.89
CA LYS A 84 -0.12 5.51 13.38
C LYS A 84 1.40 5.61 13.45
N ASP A 85 1.98 6.46 12.59
CA ASP A 85 3.41 6.73 12.57
C ASP A 85 3.84 7.40 13.89
N PRO A 86 4.75 6.78 14.67
CA PRO A 86 5.24 7.39 15.91
C PRO A 86 6.12 8.62 15.64
N GLY A 87 6.62 8.80 14.41
CA GLY A 87 7.44 9.95 14.01
C GLY A 87 8.87 9.96 14.57
N THR A 88 9.24 8.97 15.38
CA THR A 88 10.55 8.87 16.05
C THR A 88 11.34 7.63 15.63
N GLU A 89 10.67 6.54 15.25
CA GLU A 89 11.32 5.24 15.01
C GLU A 89 11.94 5.12 13.60
N PHE A 90 11.25 5.63 12.58
CA PHE A 90 11.65 5.49 11.17
C PHE A 90 11.72 6.86 10.48
N GLY A 91 12.28 7.84 11.18
CA GLY A 91 12.29 9.24 10.74
C GLY A 91 10.95 9.96 10.92
N PRO A 92 10.87 11.25 10.52
CA PRO A 92 9.71 12.09 10.76
C PRO A 92 8.47 11.59 10.02
N ILE A 93 7.30 12.07 10.45
CA ILE A 93 6.03 11.77 9.79
C ILE A 93 6.06 12.35 8.36
N LEU A 94 5.85 11.49 7.36
CA LEU A 94 5.73 11.95 5.97
C LEU A 94 4.36 12.62 5.78
N THR A 95 4.33 13.78 5.14
CA THR A 95 3.13 14.62 5.06
C THR A 95 2.56 14.64 3.64
N ARG A 96 3.00 15.59 2.82
CA ARG A 96 2.62 15.75 1.41
C ARG A 96 3.54 14.97 0.48
N GLY A 97 3.09 14.72 -0.74
CA GLY A 97 3.90 14.02 -1.73
C GLY A 97 3.17 13.80 -3.05
N ARG A 98 3.73 12.92 -3.87
CA ARG A 98 3.11 12.42 -5.10
C ARG A 98 2.56 11.02 -4.87
N ILE A 99 1.57 10.64 -5.68
CA ILE A 99 1.04 9.27 -5.72
C ILE A 99 1.58 8.59 -6.97
N GLY A 100 2.01 7.34 -6.83
CA GLY A 100 2.50 6.52 -7.93
C GLY A 100 1.92 5.12 -7.88
N PHE A 101 1.64 4.56 -9.06
CA PHE A 101 1.21 3.17 -9.21
C PHE A 101 2.39 2.34 -9.70
N ARG A 102 2.69 1.25 -9.00
CA ARG A 102 3.77 0.34 -9.34
C ARG A 102 3.20 -1.07 -9.54
N GLN A 103 3.58 -1.69 -10.65
CA GLN A 103 3.32 -3.11 -10.91
C GLN A 103 4.64 -3.86 -11.00
N MET A 104 4.61 -5.15 -10.63
CA MET A 104 5.71 -6.06 -10.88
C MET A 104 5.33 -6.97 -12.04
N ALA A 105 6.11 -6.93 -13.11
CA ALA A 105 5.92 -7.85 -14.23
C ALA A 105 5.86 -9.31 -13.73
N PRO A 106 4.97 -10.15 -14.29
CA PRO A 106 4.12 -9.90 -15.47
C PRO A 106 2.67 -9.45 -15.15
N LEU A 107 2.42 -8.81 -13.99
CA LEU A 107 1.05 -8.38 -13.63
C LEU A 107 0.45 -7.46 -14.71
N ILE A 108 -0.78 -7.76 -15.10
CA ILE A 108 -1.64 -6.88 -15.88
C ILE A 108 -2.83 -6.54 -14.98
N ALA A 109 -3.04 -5.26 -14.70
CA ALA A 109 -4.18 -4.79 -13.93
C ALA A 109 -4.64 -3.44 -14.48
N GLU A 110 -5.94 -3.21 -14.35
CA GLU A 110 -6.61 -1.98 -14.78
C GLU A 110 -6.92 -1.09 -13.57
N TYR A 111 -6.79 0.22 -13.77
CA TYR A 111 -7.13 1.23 -12.77
C TYR A 111 -8.12 2.21 -13.38
N ALA A 112 -9.16 2.54 -12.64
CA ALA A 112 -10.17 3.50 -13.05
C ALA A 112 -10.63 4.32 -11.83
N ASN A 113 -11.24 5.49 -12.10
CA ASN A 113 -11.93 6.31 -11.09
C ASN A 113 -11.05 6.75 -9.91
N LEU A 114 -9.77 7.08 -10.14
CA LEU A 114 -8.93 7.68 -9.11
C LEU A 114 -9.54 9.03 -8.68
N ARG A 115 -9.91 9.13 -7.41
CA ARG A 115 -10.39 10.34 -6.78
C ARG A 115 -9.53 10.67 -5.57
N ILE A 116 -9.21 11.95 -5.41
CA ILE A 116 -8.46 12.48 -4.27
C ILE A 116 -9.34 13.56 -3.64
N GLU A 117 -9.67 13.39 -2.37
CA GLU A 117 -10.51 14.30 -1.61
C GLU A 117 -9.75 14.78 -0.38
N ALA A 118 -9.98 16.03 0.00
CA ALA A 118 -9.58 16.50 1.31
C ALA A 118 -10.49 15.87 2.35
N ILE A 119 -9.93 15.52 3.50
CA ILE A 119 -10.65 14.94 4.63
C ILE A 119 -10.48 15.83 5.86
N GLU A 120 -11.44 15.75 6.77
CA GLU A 120 -11.24 16.26 8.11
C GLU A 120 -10.09 15.48 8.78
N PRO A 121 -9.22 16.15 9.55
CA PRO A 121 -8.16 15.47 10.27
C PRO A 121 -8.74 14.39 11.17
N LEU A 122 -8.22 13.17 11.04
CA LEU A 122 -8.53 12.11 12.00
C LEU A 122 -8.02 12.52 13.39
N SER A 123 -8.90 12.42 14.38
CA SER A 123 -8.64 12.67 15.82
C SER A 123 -7.80 11.56 16.45
#